data_AF-A0A316PLB8-F1
#
_entry.id   AF-A0A316PLB8-F1
#
_cell.length_a   1.000
_cell.length_b   1.000
_cell.length_c   1.000
_cell.angle_alpha   90.00
_cell.angle_beta   90.00
_cell.angle_gamma   90.00
#
_symmetry.space_group_name_H-M   'P 1'
#
loop_
_entity.id
_entity.type
_entity.pdbx_description
1 polymer ?
#
loop_
_entity_poly.entity_id
_entity_poly.type
_entity_poly.pdbx_seq_one_letter_code
_entity_poly.pdbx_strand_id
1 'polypeptide(L)' 'MYSSVERLRTTKQCIVQGTLETFYVMVVLSGKGSIASEGEALPVRKGDTVFVPASLEELLVTGDLEILLVKI' A
#
# COMPACT_ATOMS: atom_id res chain seq x y z
N MET A 1 -0.09 8.46 21.41
CA MET A 1 0.49 8.05 20.12
C MET A 1 -0.56 7.18 19.45
N TYR A 2 -1.30 7.71 18.47
CA TYR A 2 -2.40 7.00 17.83
C TYR A 2 -1.98 6.67 16.40
N SER A 3 -1.77 5.39 16.11
CA SER A 3 -1.65 4.90 14.74
C SER A 3 -3.02 4.96 14.07
N SER A 4 -3.11 5.44 12.82
CA SER A 4 -4.35 5.34 12.04
C SER A 4 -4.36 4.07 11.21
N VAL A 5 -5.55 3.49 11.06
CA VAL A 5 -5.75 2.27 10.27
C VAL A 5 -6.87 2.51 9.28
N GLU A 6 -6.58 2.27 8.01
CA GLU A 6 -7.51 2.46 6.90
C GLU A 6 -7.61 1.19 6.06
N ARG A 7 -8.80 0.92 5.52
CA ARG A 7 -9.03 -0.19 4.61
C ARG A 7 -9.13 0.33 3.19
N LEU A 8 -8.26 -0.18 2.33
CA LEU A 8 -8.27 0.12 0.90
C LEU A 8 -8.74 -1.10 0.11
N ARG A 9 -9.64 -0.87 -0.84
CA ARG A 9 -10.07 -1.88 -1.80
C ARG A 9 -9.92 -1.32 -3.21
N THR A 10 -9.28 -2.10 -4.07
CA THR A 10 -9.11 -1.78 -5.49
C THR A 10 -9.44 -3.01 -6.34
N THR A 11 -10.02 -2.80 -7.51
CA THR A 11 -10.36 -3.85 -8.48
C THR A 11 -9.62 -3.70 -9.82
N LYS A 12 -8.94 -2.57 -10.01
CA LYS A 12 -8.15 -2.25 -11.21
C LYS A 12 -6.88 -1.54 -10.82
N GLN A 13 -7.01 -0.28 -10.42
CA GLN A 13 -5.89 0.53 -9.97
C GLN A 13 -6.38 1.68 -9.09
N CYS A 14 -5.55 2.09 -8.14
CA CYS A 14 -5.73 3.31 -7.36
C CYS A 14 -4.37 3.89 -6.96
N ILE A 15 -4.34 5.20 -6.74
CA ILE A 15 -3.16 5.88 -6.18
C ILE A 15 -3.35 5.97 -4.68
N VAL A 16 -2.34 5.54 -3.94
CA VAL A 16 -2.22 5.76 -2.50
C VAL A 16 -1.25 6.91 -2.30
N GLN A 17 -1.71 7.95 -1.63
CA GLN A 17 -0.87 9.08 -1.26
C GLN A 17 0.09 8.63 -0.17
N GLY A 18 1.38 8.82 -0.42
CA GLY A 18 2.41 8.62 0.58
C GLY A 18 2.47 9.78 1.56
N THR A 19 3.53 9.80 2.37
CA THR A 19 3.73 10.83 3.38
C THR A 19 5.21 11.07 3.55
N LEU A 20 5.61 12.34 3.67
CA LEU A 20 7.00 12.72 3.87
C LEU A 20 7.47 12.64 5.34
N GLU A 21 6.55 12.37 6.26
CA GLU A 21 6.77 12.52 7.70
C GLU A 21 6.87 11.18 8.45
N THR A 22 6.26 10.11 7.91
CA THR A 22 6.23 8.79 8.55
C THR A 22 6.12 7.69 7.50
N PHE A 23 6.29 6.43 7.92
CA PHE A 23 6.09 5.27 7.09
C PHE A 23 4.70 4.66 7.33
N TYR A 24 4.26 3.82 6.41
CA TYR A 24 3.07 3.00 6.63
C TYR A 24 3.30 1.55 6.22
N VAL A 25 2.54 0.68 6.86
CA VAL A 25 2.56 -0.75 6.60
C VAL A 25 1.31 -1.10 5.82
N MET A 26 1.50 -1.76 4.68
CA MET A 26 0.42 -2.28 3.84
C MET A 26 0.34 -3.79 4.04
N VAL A 27 -0.76 -4.27 4.59
CA VAL A 27 -1.03 -5.71 4.76
C VAL A 27 -2.07 -6.16 3.75
N VAL A 28 -1.72 -7.08 2.86
CA VAL A 28 -2.64 -7.59 1.84
C VAL A 28 -3.54 -8.68 2.45
N LEU A 29 -4.81 -8.33 2.67
CA LEU A 29 -5.80 -9.19 3.31
C LEU A 29 -6.40 -10.21 2.32
N SER A 30 -6.55 -9.83 1.06
CA SER A 30 -7.03 -10.70 -0.01
C SER A 30 -6.58 -10.22 -1.39
N GLY A 31 -6.67 -11.12 -2.38
CA GLY A 31 -6.39 -10.80 -3.77
C GLY A 31 -4.92 -10.92 -4.19
N LYS A 32 -4.61 -10.37 -5.37
CA LYS A 32 -3.27 -10.33 -5.96
C LYS A 32 -3.13 -9.12 -6.90
N GLY A 33 -1.92 -8.60 -7.01
CA GLY A 33 -1.66 -7.43 -7.84
C GLY A 33 -0.22 -6.96 -7.74
N SER A 34 -0.01 -5.66 -7.93
CA SER A 34 1.31 -5.05 -7.84
C SER A 34 1.23 -3.67 -7.19
N ILE A 35 2.21 -3.35 -6.37
CA ILE A 35 2.45 -2.01 -5.83
C ILE A 35 3.65 -1.43 -6.58
N ALA A 36 3.53 -0.22 -7.12
CA ALA A 36 4.60 0.41 -7.88
C ALA A 36 4.91 1.81 -7.36
N SER A 37 6.21 2.14 -7.32
CA SER A 37 6.75 3.47 -6.98
C SER A 37 8.08 3.67 -7.70
N GLU A 38 8.38 4.91 -8.09
CA GLU A 38 9.69 5.29 -8.68
C GLU A 38 10.15 4.41 -9.87
N GLY A 39 9.21 3.83 -10.61
CA GLY A 39 9.50 2.97 -11.77
C GLY A 39 9.72 1.49 -11.45
N GLU A 40 9.71 1.11 -10.17
CA GLU A 40 9.75 -0.29 -9.75
C GLU A 40 8.36 -0.81 -9.39
N ALA A 41 8.12 -2.10 -9.64
CA ALA A 41 6.86 -2.76 -9.36
C ALA A 41 7.11 -4.03 -8.53
N LEU A 42 6.49 -4.06 -7.34
CA LEU A 42 6.53 -5.18 -6.41
C LEU A 42 5.23 -6.00 -6.54
N PRO A 43 5.28 -7.25 -7.03
CA PRO A 43 4.12 -8.12 -7.05
C PRO A 43 3.73 -8.52 -5.62
N VAL A 44 2.43 -8.47 -5.33
CA VAL A 44 1.89 -8.78 -4.00
C VAL A 44 0.68 -9.71 -4.09
N ARG A 45 0.48 -10.51 -3.05
CA ARG A 45 -0.66 -11.41 -2.85
C ARG A 45 -1.11 -11.41 -1.40
N LYS A 46 -2.26 -12.02 -1.14
CA LYS A 46 -2.76 -12.27 0.22
C LYS A 46 -1.67 -12.81 1.15
N GLY A 47 -1.52 -12.15 2.30
CA GLY A 47 -0.53 -12.49 3.33
C GLY A 47 0.74 -11.65 3.25
N ASP A 48 1.02 -11.00 2.11
CA ASP A 48 2.19 -10.14 1.99
C ASP A 48 2.02 -8.87 2.84
N THR A 49 3.13 -8.41 3.40
CA THR A 49 3.24 -7.16 4.15
C THR A 49 4.34 -6.31 3.54
N VAL A 50 4.00 -5.09 3.15
CA VAL A 50 4.90 -4.15 2.49
C VAL A 50 5.11 -2.94 3.39
N PHE A 51 6.37 -2.57 3.60
CA PHE A 51 6.74 -1.36 4.30
C PHE A 51 6.96 -0.25 3.29
N VAL A 52 6.23 0.84 3.45
CA VAL A 52 6.30 2.00 2.56
C VAL A 52 7.01 3.14 3.29
N PRO A 53 8.21 3.53 2.85
CA PRO A 53 9.00 4.55 3.52
C PRO A 53 8.40 5.96 3.38
N ALA A 54 8.80 6.85 4.28
CA ALA A 54 8.41 8.26 4.30
C ALA A 54 8.99 9.10 3.15
N SER A 55 9.63 8.50 2.15
CA SER A 55 10.25 9.22 1.02
C SER A 55 9.42 9.16 -0.25
N LEU A 56 8.27 8.46 -0.21
CA LEU A 56 7.42 8.27 -1.38
C LEU A 56 6.24 9.23 -1.33
N GLU A 57 6.03 9.96 -2.42
CA GLU A 57 4.89 10.86 -2.59
C GLU A 57 3.63 10.09 -2.96
N GLU A 58 3.75 9.10 -3.85
CA GLU A 58 2.63 8.32 -4.37
C GLU A 58 3.02 6.87 -4.65
N LEU A 59 2.06 5.96 -4.47
CA LEU A 59 2.17 4.58 -4.94
C LEU A 59 0.97 4.20 -5.79
N LEU A 60 1.26 3.53 -6.90
CA LEU A 60 0.25 2.94 -7.76
C LEU A 60 -0.01 1.51 -7.31
N VAL A 61 -1.22 1.25 -6.81
CA VAL A 61 -1.68 -0.11 -6.49
C VAL A 61 -2.54 -0.60 -7.64
N THR A 62 -2.17 -1.73 -8.23
CA THR A 62 -2.91 -2.37 -9.33
C THR A 62 -3.35 -3.78 -8.96
N GLY A 63 -4.49 -4.22 -9.50
CA GLY A 63 -5.08 -5.54 -9.27
C GLY A 63 -6.40 -5.52 -8.49
N ASP A 64 -6.88 -6.70 -8.16
CA ASP A 64 -8.01 -6.91 -7.24
C ASP A 64 -7.42 -7.25 -5.88
N LEU A 65 -7.42 -6.25 -4.98
CA LEU A 65 -6.72 -6.28 -3.71
C LEU A 65 -7.56 -5.65 -2.61
N GLU A 66 -7.52 -6.25 -1.44
CA GLU A 66 -7.97 -5.66 -0.19
C GLU A 66 -6.78 -5.50 0.75
N ILE A 67 -6.52 -4.27 1.17
CA ILE A 67 -5.30 -3.88 1.89
C ILE A 67 -5.68 -3.15 3.18
N LEU A 68 -4.97 -3.46 4.26
CA LEU A 68 -4.96 -2.66 5.48
C LEU A 68 -3.75 -1.72 5.44
N LEU A 69 -4.01 -0.42 5.51
CA LEU A 69 -3.01 0.64 5.63
C LEU A 69 -2.88 1.00 7.10
N VAL A 70 -1.68 0.86 7.66
CA VAL A 70 -1.37 1.24 9.04
C VAL A 70 -0.34 2.36 9.01
N LYS A 71 -0.74 3.58 9.38
CA LYS A 71 0.15 4.73 9.50
C LYS A 71 0.59 4.86 10.96
N ILE A 72 1.90 4.98 11.17
CA ILE A 72 2.51 5.09 12.51
C ILE A 72 2.80 6.55 12.85
#